data_AF-A0A4S2APC7-F1
#
_entry.id   AF-A0A4S2APC7-F1
#
_cell.length_a   1.000
_cell.length_b   1.000
_cell.length_c   1.000
_cell.angle_alpha   90.00
_cell.angle_beta   90.00
_cell.angle_gamma   90.00
#
_symmetry.space_group_name_H-M   'P 1'
#
loop_
_entity.id
_entity.type
_entity.pdbx_description
1 polymer ?
#
loop_
_entity_poly.entity_id
_entity_poly.type
_entity_poly.pdbx_seq_one_letter_code
_entity_poly.pdbx_strand_id
1 'polypeptide(L)'
;MNLTFPADTLVCDTAKIALWRSDPAYDYNRELITPELNLFEWISKQFGELLRKIFGSRFAEEYSGLILICIAIILLLLIIWFVYKKRPELFMRSPKNALPYTAGEDTIYGVDFPGGIAEALSRQDYREAVRLLYLQTLKQLSDAERIDWQLYKTPTQYLNEVRLPAFRQLTNHFLRVRYGNFEATEELFRTMRTLQEEIGKGGIS
;
A
#
# COMPACT_ATOMS: atom_id res chain seq x y z
N MET A 1 27.59 53.41 -15.88
CA MET A 1 26.78 52.47 -16.68
C MET A 1 26.77 51.16 -15.90
N ASN A 2 25.74 50.93 -15.07
CA ASN A 2 25.69 49.76 -14.17
C ASN A 2 25.11 48.55 -14.93
N LEU A 3 25.93 47.53 -15.09
CA LEU A 3 25.54 46.24 -15.68
C LEU A 3 24.79 45.42 -14.62
N THR A 4 23.48 45.27 -14.76
CA THR A 4 22.70 44.33 -13.95
C THR A 4 22.76 42.95 -14.60
N PHE A 5 23.43 42.00 -13.95
CA PHE A 5 23.49 40.61 -14.37
C PHE A 5 22.10 39.94 -14.29
N PRO A 6 21.76 39.02 -15.21
CA PRO A 6 20.48 38.32 -15.19
C PRO A 6 20.37 37.43 -13.94
N ALA A 7 19.21 37.43 -13.29
CA ALA A 7 18.96 36.64 -12.09
C ALA A 7 19.15 35.15 -12.38
N ASP A 8 20.07 34.52 -11.66
CA ASP A 8 20.37 33.09 -11.75
C ASP A 8 19.16 32.27 -11.26
N THR A 9 18.57 31.47 -12.16
CA THR A 9 17.36 30.68 -11.89
C THR A 9 17.63 29.37 -11.16
N LEU A 10 18.91 29.00 -10.96
CA LEU A 10 19.29 27.75 -10.32
C LEU A 10 19.56 27.88 -8.83
N VAL A 11 19.75 29.11 -8.33
CA VAL A 11 20.01 29.37 -6.91
C VAL A 11 18.74 29.88 -6.24
N CYS A 12 18.26 29.09 -5.29
CA CYS A 12 17.06 29.40 -4.55
C CYS A 12 17.32 30.54 -3.55
N ASP A 13 16.76 31.73 -3.79
CA ASP A 13 16.87 32.86 -2.87
C ASP A 13 15.99 32.62 -1.63
N THR A 14 16.63 32.17 -0.56
CA THR A 14 16.00 31.86 0.73
C THR A 14 15.34 33.09 1.38
N ALA A 15 15.82 34.31 1.12
CA ALA A 15 15.23 35.52 1.69
C ALA A 15 13.88 35.83 1.03
N LYS A 16 13.80 35.63 -0.28
CA LYS A 16 12.56 35.82 -1.06
C LYS A 16 11.50 34.78 -0.70
N ILE A 17 11.90 33.53 -0.43
CA ILE A 17 11.00 32.48 0.06
C ILE A 17 10.45 32.82 1.45
N ALA A 18 11.30 33.32 2.36
CA ALA A 18 10.86 33.69 3.70
C ALA A 18 9.82 34.82 3.67
N LEU A 19 10.01 35.80 2.78
CA LEU A 19 9.05 36.89 2.55
C LEU A 19 7.69 36.35 2.09
N TRP A 20 7.67 35.46 1.08
CA TRP A 20 6.43 34.90 0.56
C TRP A 20 5.72 33.95 1.53
N ARG A 21 6.46 33.22 2.39
CA ARG A 21 5.86 32.40 3.46
C ARG A 21 5.14 33.23 4.52
N SER A 22 5.51 34.49 4.69
CA SER A 22 4.87 35.40 5.66
C SER A 22 3.62 36.10 5.14
N ASP A 23 3.40 36.07 3.82
CA ASP A 23 2.27 36.72 3.17
C ASP A 23 1.05 35.77 3.15
N PRO A 24 -0.07 36.12 3.82
CA PRO A 24 -1.28 35.29 3.86
C PRO A 24 -1.87 34.97 2.48
N ALA A 25 -1.57 35.75 1.44
CA ALA A 25 -2.04 35.50 0.08
C ALA A 25 -1.41 34.24 -0.56
N TYR A 26 -0.29 33.74 0.00
CA TYR A 26 0.45 32.58 -0.50
C TYR A 26 0.41 31.38 0.46
N ASP A 27 -0.50 31.38 1.45
CA ASP A 27 -0.72 30.26 2.37
C ASP A 27 -1.62 29.18 1.76
N TYR A 28 -1.11 28.50 0.73
CA TYR A 28 -1.82 27.42 0.03
C TYR A 28 -2.04 26.16 0.87
N ASN A 29 -1.44 26.07 2.06
CA ASN A 29 -1.59 24.91 2.96
C ASN A 29 -2.85 25.02 3.83
N ARG A 30 -3.47 26.21 3.93
CA ARG A 30 -4.63 26.45 4.78
C ARG A 30 -5.87 25.63 4.38
N GLU A 31 -5.97 25.24 3.11
CA GLU A 31 -7.07 24.43 2.58
C GLU A 31 -6.80 22.92 2.61
N LEU A 32 -5.54 22.51 2.81
CA LEU A 32 -5.12 21.11 2.93
C LEU A 32 -5.18 20.60 4.37
N ILE A 33 -5.27 21.52 5.35
CA ILE A 33 -5.70 21.20 6.71
C ILE A 33 -7.22 21.06 6.65
N THR A 34 -7.70 19.90 6.20
CA THR A 34 -9.07 19.50 6.52
C THR A 34 -9.16 19.51 8.05
N PRO A 35 -10.25 20.03 8.66
CA PRO A 35 -10.45 19.89 10.08
C PRO A 35 -10.43 18.38 10.36
N GLU A 36 -9.33 17.88 10.92
CA GLU A 36 -9.23 16.50 11.35
C GLU A 36 -10.49 16.24 12.16
N LEU A 37 -11.33 15.34 11.66
CA LEU A 37 -12.67 15.13 12.14
C LEU A 37 -12.65 15.15 13.67
N ASN A 38 -13.40 16.09 14.25
CA ASN A 38 -13.61 16.35 15.68
C ASN A 38 -14.24 15.14 16.42
N LEU A 39 -14.16 13.94 15.83
CA LEU A 39 -14.56 12.66 16.40
C LEU A 39 -13.80 12.37 17.69
N PHE A 40 -12.49 12.63 17.75
CA PHE A 40 -11.72 12.35 18.96
C PHE A 40 -12.06 13.31 20.11
N GLU A 41 -12.27 14.59 19.80
CA GLU A 41 -12.72 15.59 20.77
C GLU A 41 -14.16 15.31 21.26
N TRP A 42 -15.07 14.97 20.35
CA TRP A 42 -16.44 14.55 20.68
C TRP A 42 -16.47 13.28 21.53
N ILE A 43 -15.70 12.24 21.16
CA ILE A 43 -15.57 10.99 21.93
C ILE A 43 -14.99 11.27 23.32
N SER A 44 -13.92 12.06 23.40
CA SER A 44 -13.27 12.38 24.67
C SER A 44 -14.19 13.15 25.61
N LYS A 45 -15.02 14.06 25.07
CA LYS A 45 -16.02 14.79 25.84
C LYS A 45 -17.13 13.86 26.37
N GLN A 46 -17.65 12.96 25.53
CA GLN A 46 -18.65 11.99 25.96
C GLN A 46 -18.11 11.01 27.00
N PHE A 47 -16.86 10.57 26.84
CA PHE A 47 -16.18 9.71 27.80
C PHE A 47 -15.94 10.40 29.15
N GLY A 48 -15.52 11.68 29.13
CA GLY A 48 -15.34 12.47 30.34
C GLY A 48 -16.64 12.68 31.13
N GLU A 49 -17.76 12.93 30.45
CA GLU A 49 -19.07 13.06 31.11
C GLU A 49 -19.57 11.74 31.69
N LEU A 50 -19.35 10.61 31.00
CA LEU A 50 -19.66 9.27 31.49
C LEU A 50 -18.84 8.94 32.74
N LEU A 51 -17.53 9.20 32.70
CA LEU A 51 -16.65 9.03 33.86
C LEU A 51 -17.11 9.91 35.03
N ARG A 52 -17.42 11.19 34.80
CA ARG A 52 -17.92 12.06 35.87
C ARG A 52 -19.26 11.60 36.44
N LYS A 53 -20.12 10.97 35.65
CA LYS A 53 -21.42 10.46 36.13
C LYS A 53 -21.28 9.16 36.93
N ILE A 54 -20.36 8.29 36.53
CA ILE A 54 -20.10 7.01 37.21
C ILE A 54 -19.26 7.22 38.47
N PHE A 55 -18.26 8.11 38.41
CA PHE A 55 -17.29 8.35 39.48
C PHE A 55 -17.56 9.63 40.30
N GLY A 56 -18.50 10.48 39.92
CA GLY A 56 -18.84 11.73 40.65
C GLY A 56 -19.92 11.57 41.71
N SER A 57 -20.31 10.33 42.07
CA SER A 57 -21.15 10.08 43.23
C SER A 57 -20.28 9.87 44.48
N ARG A 58 -20.84 10.17 45.67
CA ARG A 58 -20.19 10.15 47.01
C ARG A 58 -19.29 8.94 47.34
N PHE A 59 -19.34 7.86 46.55
CA PHE A 59 -18.46 6.69 46.66
C PHE A 59 -16.98 6.96 46.32
N ALA A 60 -16.68 7.94 45.45
CA ALA A 60 -15.30 8.23 45.06
C ALA A 60 -14.55 9.16 46.03
N GLU A 61 -15.24 9.86 46.93
CA GLU A 61 -14.57 10.70 47.94
C GLU A 61 -14.07 9.87 49.13
N GLU A 62 -14.76 8.79 49.48
CA GLU A 62 -14.49 8.01 50.70
C GLU A 62 -13.47 6.87 50.50
N TYR A 63 -13.26 6.40 49.26
CA TYR A 63 -12.33 5.30 48.93
C TYR A 63 -11.38 5.65 47.76
N SER A 64 -11.07 6.94 47.61
CA SER A 64 -10.68 7.63 46.38
C SER A 64 -9.43 7.16 45.62
N GLY A 65 -8.45 6.52 46.26
CA GLY A 65 -7.19 6.17 45.59
C GLY A 65 -7.17 4.76 45.01
N LEU A 66 -7.25 3.77 45.90
CA LEU A 66 -6.92 2.37 45.56
C LEU A 66 -8.00 1.68 44.73
N ILE A 67 -9.28 1.99 44.98
CA ILE A 67 -10.38 1.38 44.23
C ILE A 67 -10.37 1.86 42.77
N LEU A 68 -10.05 3.14 42.54
CA LEU A 68 -9.91 3.68 41.18
C LEU A 68 -8.73 3.05 40.45
N ILE A 69 -7.59 2.89 41.13
CA ILE A 69 -6.41 2.22 40.56
C ILE A 69 -6.75 0.75 40.22
N CYS A 70 -7.44 0.03 41.10
CA CYS A 70 -7.87 -1.34 40.84
C CYS A 70 -8.83 -1.44 39.65
N ILE A 71 -9.84 -0.57 39.56
CA ILE A 71 -10.78 -0.57 38.43
C ILE A 71 -10.07 -0.19 37.12
N ALA A 72 -9.15 0.77 37.15
CA ALA A 72 -8.36 1.14 35.98
C ALA A 72 -7.47 -0.02 35.49
N ILE A 73 -6.85 -0.76 36.42
CA ILE A 73 -6.07 -1.96 36.09
C ILE A 73 -6.97 -3.05 35.50
N ILE A 74 -8.16 -3.28 36.08
CA ILE A 74 -9.13 -4.27 35.57
C ILE A 74 -9.59 -3.89 34.16
N LEU A 75 -9.91 -2.61 33.91
CA LEU A 75 -10.29 -2.11 32.59
C LEU A 75 -9.13 -2.24 31.58
N LEU A 76 -7.91 -1.90 31.98
CA LEU A 76 -6.71 -2.06 31.15
C LEU A 76 -6.51 -3.53 30.76
N LEU A 77 -6.59 -4.45 31.72
CA LEU A 77 -6.46 -5.89 31.48
C LEU A 77 -7.58 -6.41 30.58
N LEU A 78 -8.81 -5.93 30.74
CA LEU A 78 -9.94 -6.29 29.88
C LEU A 78 -9.73 -5.79 28.45
N ILE A 79 -9.23 -4.57 28.26
CA ILE A 79 -8.89 -4.03 26.94
C ILE A 79 -7.79 -4.88 26.30
N ILE A 80 -6.70 -5.17 27.02
CA ILE A 80 -5.61 -6.03 26.53
C ILE A 80 -6.15 -7.41 26.12
N TRP A 81 -6.96 -8.04 26.97
CA TRP A 81 -7.58 -9.32 26.70
C TRP A 81 -8.52 -9.28 25.48
N PHE A 82 -9.32 -8.22 25.36
CA PHE A 82 -10.26 -8.04 24.25
C PHE A 82 -9.53 -7.85 22.92
N VAL A 83 -8.48 -7.03 22.89
CA VAL A 83 -7.65 -6.82 21.70
C VAL A 83 -6.96 -8.14 21.33
N TYR A 84 -6.41 -8.86 22.30
CA TYR A 84 -5.78 -10.17 22.08
C TYR A 84 -6.77 -11.18 21.48
N LYS A 85 -8.03 -11.22 21.97
CA LYS A 85 -9.05 -12.18 21.52
C LYS A 85 -9.70 -11.82 20.19
N LYS A 86 -9.92 -10.53 19.88
CA LYS A 86 -10.62 -10.07 18.67
C LYS A 86 -9.70 -9.72 17.51
N ARG A 87 -8.43 -9.36 17.78
CA ARG A 87 -7.44 -8.95 16.76
C ARG A 87 -6.04 -9.51 17.09
N PRO A 88 -5.86 -10.85 17.15
CA PRO A 88 -4.53 -11.44 17.37
C PRO A 88 -3.51 -11.04 16.29
N GLU A 89 -3.99 -10.66 15.11
CA GLU A 89 -3.21 -10.19 13.95
C GLU A 89 -2.45 -8.86 14.17
N LEU A 90 -2.83 -8.04 15.16
CA LEU A 90 -2.11 -6.78 15.47
C LEU A 90 -0.78 -7.03 16.22
N PHE A 91 -0.64 -8.17 16.89
CA PHE A 91 0.56 -8.55 17.65
C PHE A 91 1.33 -9.72 17.05
N MET A 92 0.65 -10.54 16.23
CA MET A 92 1.29 -11.60 15.47
C MET A 92 1.49 -11.10 14.04
N ARG A 93 2.66 -10.51 13.78
CA ARG A 93 3.21 -10.50 12.43
C ARG A 93 3.42 -11.96 12.07
N SER A 94 2.50 -12.52 11.27
CA SER A 94 2.65 -13.87 10.77
C SER A 94 4.07 -13.97 10.20
N PRO A 95 4.94 -14.86 10.71
CA PRO A 95 6.19 -15.16 10.03
C PRO A 95 5.76 -15.88 8.76
N LYS A 96 5.37 -15.09 7.75
CA LYS A 96 5.19 -15.61 6.41
C LYS A 96 6.56 -16.13 6.07
N ASN A 97 6.67 -17.47 6.05
CA ASN A 97 7.84 -18.18 5.62
C ASN A 97 8.39 -17.38 4.45
N ALA A 98 9.52 -16.72 4.68
CA ALA A 98 10.27 -16.11 3.60
C ALA A 98 10.81 -17.31 2.84
N LEU A 99 9.95 -17.90 1.99
CA LEU A 99 10.41 -18.72 0.91
C LEU A 99 11.51 -17.89 0.27
N PRO A 100 12.74 -18.42 0.16
CA PRO A 100 13.81 -17.69 -0.47
C PRO A 100 13.31 -17.30 -1.85
N TYR A 101 12.96 -16.02 -2.00
CA TYR A 101 12.66 -15.41 -3.27
C TYR A 101 13.99 -15.45 -4.01
N THR A 102 14.22 -16.57 -4.68
CA THR A 102 15.34 -16.72 -5.59
C THR A 102 14.97 -15.76 -6.69
N ALA A 103 15.58 -14.57 -6.66
CA ALA A 103 15.49 -13.61 -7.74
C ALA A 103 16.14 -14.25 -8.96
N GLY A 104 15.46 -15.24 -9.56
CA GLY A 104 15.80 -15.76 -10.86
C GLY A 104 15.76 -14.58 -11.82
N GLU A 105 16.62 -14.57 -12.81
CA GLU A 105 16.62 -13.53 -13.81
C GLU A 105 15.24 -13.48 -14.49
N ASP A 106 14.71 -12.28 -14.74
CA ASP A 106 13.41 -12.09 -15.41
C ASP A 106 13.56 -12.37 -16.93
N THR A 107 14.02 -13.56 -17.29
CA THR A 107 14.22 -14.00 -18.66
C THR A 107 12.99 -14.75 -19.16
N ILE A 108 12.48 -14.37 -20.34
CA ILE A 108 11.35 -15.07 -20.97
C ILE A 108 11.74 -16.38 -21.68
N TYR A 109 13.06 -16.61 -21.88
CA TYR A 109 13.60 -17.79 -22.56
C TYR A 109 14.21 -18.76 -21.53
N GLY A 110 14.06 -20.07 -21.77
CA GLY A 110 14.62 -21.11 -20.91
C GLY A 110 13.79 -21.45 -19.66
N VAL A 111 12.59 -20.87 -19.52
CA VAL A 111 11.68 -21.11 -18.40
C VAL A 111 10.51 -22.01 -18.85
N ASP A 112 10.27 -23.10 -18.12
CA ASP A 112 9.06 -23.91 -18.26
C ASP A 112 7.89 -23.24 -17.53
N PHE A 113 7.18 -22.33 -18.21
CA PHE A 113 6.06 -21.60 -17.62
C PHE A 113 4.90 -22.51 -17.16
N PRO A 114 4.41 -23.46 -17.97
CA PRO A 114 3.34 -24.36 -17.52
C PRO A 114 3.72 -25.16 -16.27
N GLY A 115 4.91 -25.74 -16.24
CA GLY A 115 5.41 -26.50 -15.09
C GLY A 115 5.63 -25.63 -13.86
N GLY A 116 6.32 -24.49 -14.02
CA GLY A 116 6.62 -23.58 -12.92
C GLY A 116 5.38 -22.95 -12.29
N ILE A 117 4.37 -22.60 -13.10
CA ILE A 117 3.09 -22.08 -12.58
C ILE A 117 2.37 -23.17 -11.79
N ALA A 118 2.32 -24.41 -12.29
CA ALA A 118 1.68 -25.52 -11.57
C ALA A 118 2.38 -25.83 -10.24
N GLU A 119 3.72 -25.81 -10.23
CA GLU A 119 4.53 -25.99 -9.03
C GLU A 119 4.29 -24.87 -8.01
N ALA A 120 4.32 -23.60 -8.45
CA ALA A 120 4.06 -22.44 -7.61
C ALA A 120 2.65 -22.50 -6.99
N LEU A 121 1.63 -22.86 -7.77
CA LEU A 121 0.27 -23.05 -7.28
C LEU A 121 0.17 -24.20 -6.27
N SER A 122 0.88 -25.32 -6.50
CA SER A 122 0.90 -26.45 -5.55
C SER A 122 1.51 -26.08 -4.19
N ARG A 123 2.48 -25.16 -4.21
CA ARG A 123 3.14 -24.61 -3.01
C ARG A 123 2.40 -23.43 -2.39
N GLN A 124 1.28 -23.02 -2.97
CA GLN A 124 0.55 -21.80 -2.60
C GLN A 124 1.42 -20.53 -2.68
N ASP A 125 2.49 -20.56 -3.48
CA ASP A 125 3.33 -19.40 -3.74
C ASP A 125 2.74 -18.58 -4.90
N TYR A 126 1.71 -17.81 -4.56
CA TYR A 126 1.03 -16.96 -5.52
C TYR A 126 1.93 -15.82 -6.02
N ARG A 127 3.02 -15.48 -5.33
CA ARG A 127 3.94 -14.42 -5.78
C ARG A 127 4.74 -14.90 -6.98
N GLU A 128 5.31 -16.10 -6.90
CA GLU A 128 5.97 -16.73 -8.04
C GLU A 128 4.98 -17.06 -9.16
N ALA A 129 3.78 -17.54 -8.83
CA ALA A 129 2.76 -17.82 -9.84
C ALA A 129 2.39 -16.56 -10.64
N VAL A 130 2.18 -15.42 -9.97
CA VAL A 130 1.91 -14.12 -10.61
C VAL A 130 3.07 -13.67 -11.49
N ARG A 131 4.31 -13.84 -11.01
CA ARG A 131 5.53 -13.50 -11.77
C ARG A 131 5.66 -14.32 -13.04
N LEU A 132 5.55 -15.64 -12.93
CA LEU A 132 5.64 -16.56 -14.07
C LEU A 132 4.52 -16.32 -15.08
N LEU A 133 3.29 -16.04 -14.61
CA LEU A 133 2.17 -15.70 -15.47
C LEU A 133 2.44 -14.41 -16.27
N TYR A 134 2.98 -13.36 -15.63
CA TYR A 134 3.32 -12.11 -16.30
C TYR A 134 4.41 -12.30 -17.36
N LEU A 135 5.48 -13.03 -17.04
CA LEU A 135 6.56 -13.34 -17.97
C LEU A 135 6.08 -14.20 -19.14
N GLN A 136 5.19 -15.16 -18.89
CA GLN A 136 4.53 -15.93 -19.93
C GLN A 136 3.71 -15.05 -20.88
N THR A 137 2.99 -14.06 -20.35
CA THR A 137 2.25 -13.08 -21.18
C THR A 137 3.20 -12.26 -22.04
N LEU A 138 4.33 -11.80 -21.51
CA LEU A 138 5.35 -11.11 -22.31
C LEU A 138 5.90 -12.00 -23.42
N LYS A 139 6.18 -13.28 -23.13
CA LYS A 139 6.61 -14.24 -24.14
C LYS A 139 5.56 -14.40 -25.25
N GLN A 140 4.29 -14.58 -24.91
CA GLN A 140 3.20 -14.70 -25.90
C GLN A 140 3.08 -13.45 -26.78
N LEU A 141 3.22 -12.27 -26.20
CA LEU A 141 3.19 -11.01 -26.94
C LEU A 141 4.41 -10.84 -27.84
N SER A 142 5.58 -11.29 -27.39
CA SER A 142 6.82 -11.27 -28.18
C SER A 142 6.75 -12.27 -29.34
N ASP A 143 6.27 -13.50 -29.08
CA ASP A 143 6.08 -14.54 -30.10
C ASP A 143 5.04 -14.11 -31.16
N ALA A 144 4.09 -13.25 -30.78
CA ALA A 144 3.09 -12.66 -31.67
C ALA A 144 3.55 -11.34 -32.34
N GLU A 145 4.83 -10.98 -32.23
CA GLU A 145 5.43 -9.74 -32.78
C GLU A 145 4.73 -8.44 -32.33
N ARG A 146 4.00 -8.47 -31.20
CA ARG A 146 3.30 -7.30 -30.65
C ARG A 146 4.19 -6.42 -29.78
N ILE A 147 5.28 -6.99 -29.27
CA ILE A 147 6.30 -6.29 -28.49
C ILE A 147 7.69 -6.67 -28.97
N ASP A 148 8.63 -5.76 -28.83
CA ASP A 148 10.05 -6.05 -28.94
C ASP A 148 10.61 -6.30 -27.53
N TRP A 149 10.75 -7.57 -27.15
CA TRP A 149 11.19 -7.93 -25.82
C TRP A 149 12.69 -7.65 -25.60
N GLN A 150 13.01 -7.03 -24.47
CA GLN A 150 14.36 -6.61 -24.10
C GLN A 150 14.49 -6.71 -22.58
N LEU A 151 15.57 -7.34 -22.09
CA LEU A 151 15.77 -7.58 -20.66
C LEU A 151 15.77 -6.28 -19.82
N TYR A 152 16.25 -5.17 -20.39
CA TYR A 152 16.36 -3.88 -19.70
C TYR A 152 15.09 -3.02 -19.79
N LYS A 153 14.06 -3.43 -20.55
CA LYS A 153 12.82 -2.67 -20.66
C LYS A 153 11.97 -2.84 -19.40
N THR A 154 11.39 -1.75 -18.92
CA THR A 154 10.49 -1.79 -17.77
C THR A 154 9.12 -2.34 -18.15
N PRO A 155 8.40 -3.00 -17.23
CA PRO A 155 7.00 -3.41 -17.44
C PRO A 155 6.10 -2.27 -17.95
N THR A 156 6.36 -1.05 -17.48
CA THR A 156 5.63 0.16 -17.90
C THR A 156 5.91 0.58 -19.35
N GLN A 157 7.10 0.29 -19.90
CA GLN A 157 7.41 0.60 -21.29
C GLN A 157 6.59 -0.26 -22.26
N TYR A 158 6.36 -1.53 -21.94
CA TYR A 158 5.51 -2.43 -22.75
C TYR A 158 4.05 -1.96 -22.86
N LEU A 159 3.57 -1.13 -21.93
CA LEU A 159 2.22 -0.57 -22.00
C LEU A 159 2.02 0.30 -23.25
N ASN A 160 3.08 0.99 -23.69
CA ASN A 160 3.03 1.88 -24.85
C ASN A 160 3.06 1.11 -26.19
N GLU A 161 3.60 -0.12 -26.19
CA GLU A 161 3.68 -1.01 -27.35
C GLU A 161 2.35 -1.77 -27.54
N VAL A 162 1.85 -2.43 -26.48
CA VAL A 162 0.66 -3.28 -26.57
C VAL A 162 -0.64 -2.47 -26.66
N ARG A 163 -0.73 -1.35 -25.95
CA ARG A 163 -1.89 -0.43 -25.92
C ARG A 163 -3.25 -1.08 -25.59
N LEU A 164 -3.27 -2.24 -24.93
CA LEU A 164 -4.50 -2.90 -24.48
C LEU A 164 -4.85 -2.56 -23.02
N PRO A 165 -6.12 -2.26 -22.69
CA PRO A 165 -6.54 -1.99 -21.33
C PRO A 165 -6.35 -3.19 -20.41
N ALA A 166 -6.60 -4.41 -20.89
CA ALA A 166 -6.36 -5.65 -20.15
C ALA A 166 -4.88 -5.82 -19.78
N PHE A 167 -3.96 -5.52 -20.71
CA PHE A 167 -2.52 -5.58 -20.45
C PHE A 167 -2.06 -4.53 -19.43
N ARG A 168 -2.69 -3.35 -19.43
CA ARG A 168 -2.47 -2.32 -18.41
C ARG A 168 -2.87 -2.81 -17.03
N GLN A 169 -4.05 -3.41 -16.89
CA GLN A 169 -4.50 -3.98 -15.62
C GLN A 169 -3.57 -5.09 -15.14
N LEU A 170 -3.22 -6.03 -16.02
CA LEU A 170 -2.30 -7.13 -15.73
C LEU A 170 -0.92 -6.64 -15.26
N THR A 171 -0.36 -5.63 -15.94
CA THR A 171 0.91 -5.01 -15.55
C THR A 171 0.83 -4.30 -14.21
N ASN A 172 -0.27 -3.59 -13.93
CA ASN A 172 -0.45 -2.91 -12.64
C ASN A 172 -0.56 -3.92 -11.49
N HIS A 173 -1.27 -5.03 -11.67
CA HIS A 173 -1.31 -6.10 -10.67
C HIS A 173 0.06 -6.70 -10.42
N PHE A 174 0.83 -6.98 -11.48
CA PHE A 174 2.20 -7.46 -11.36
C PHE A 174 3.09 -6.48 -10.58
N LEU A 175 3.08 -5.19 -10.95
CA LEU A 175 3.88 -4.16 -10.26
C LEU A 175 3.54 -4.05 -8.78
N ARG A 176 2.25 -4.14 -8.42
CA ARG A 176 1.80 -4.11 -7.02
C ARG A 176 2.29 -5.32 -6.22
N VAL A 177 2.31 -6.50 -6.80
CA VAL A 177 2.80 -7.72 -6.13
C VAL A 177 4.32 -7.73 -6.03
N ARG A 178 5.01 -7.33 -7.11
CA ARG A 178 6.47 -7.36 -7.24
C ARG A 178 7.16 -6.29 -6.38
N TYR A 179 6.62 -5.07 -6.39
CA TYR A 179 7.24 -3.90 -5.75
C TYR A 179 6.39 -3.29 -4.63
N GLY A 180 5.08 -3.55 -4.60
CA GLY A 180 4.13 -2.86 -3.71
C GLY A 180 3.83 -3.54 -2.37
N ASN A 181 4.60 -4.55 -1.95
CA ASN A 181 4.32 -5.36 -0.75
C ASN A 181 2.87 -5.92 -0.67
N PHE A 182 2.17 -5.99 -1.80
CA PHE A 182 0.80 -6.50 -1.87
C PHE A 182 0.81 -8.03 -1.78
N GLU A 183 -0.16 -8.59 -1.06
CA GLU A 183 -0.29 -10.04 -0.96
C GLU A 183 -0.80 -10.61 -2.28
N ALA A 184 -0.05 -11.54 -2.84
CA ALA A 184 -0.56 -12.35 -3.94
C ALA A 184 -1.54 -13.39 -3.37
N THR A 185 -2.78 -13.35 -3.82
CA THR A 185 -3.83 -14.29 -3.44
C THR A 185 -4.22 -15.16 -4.64
N GLU A 186 -4.88 -16.28 -4.37
CA GLU A 186 -5.43 -17.12 -5.43
C GLU A 186 -6.42 -16.36 -6.33
N GLU A 187 -7.27 -15.52 -5.71
CA GLU A 187 -8.21 -14.66 -6.42
C GLU A 187 -7.50 -13.72 -7.39
N LEU A 188 -6.42 -13.06 -6.93
CA LEU A 188 -5.61 -12.19 -7.77
C LEU A 188 -5.01 -12.96 -8.95
N PHE A 189 -4.48 -14.15 -8.71
CA PHE A 189 -3.94 -15.00 -9.77
C PHE A 189 -5.01 -15.38 -10.80
N ARG A 190 -6.22 -15.74 -10.36
CA ARG A 190 -7.35 -16.03 -11.26
C ARG A 190 -7.71 -14.80 -12.10
N THR A 191 -7.79 -13.62 -11.50
CA THR A 191 -8.03 -12.35 -12.22
C THR A 191 -6.93 -12.06 -13.26
N MET A 192 -5.67 -12.28 -12.90
CA MET A 192 -4.58 -12.09 -13.86
C MET A 192 -4.63 -13.11 -15.00
N ARG A 193 -5.06 -14.35 -14.73
CA ARG A 193 -5.24 -15.37 -15.76
C ARG A 193 -6.36 -15.01 -16.75
N THR A 194 -7.49 -14.50 -16.25
CA THR A 194 -8.56 -14.02 -17.14
C THR A 194 -8.10 -12.84 -18.00
N LEU A 195 -7.32 -11.93 -17.44
CA LEU A 195 -6.72 -10.82 -18.20
C LEU A 195 -5.75 -11.32 -19.27
N GLN A 196 -4.92 -12.33 -18.95
CA GLN A 196 -4.02 -12.96 -19.94
C GLN A 196 -4.80 -13.57 -21.11
N GLU A 197 -5.90 -14.28 -20.85
CA GLU A 197 -6.75 -14.86 -21.89
C GLU A 197 -7.40 -13.79 -22.78
N GLU A 198 -7.83 -12.66 -22.21
CA GLU A 198 -8.37 -11.51 -22.95
C GLU A 198 -7.32 -10.87 -23.87
N ILE A 199 -6.08 -10.73 -23.38
CA ILE A 199 -4.94 -10.21 -24.15
C ILE A 199 -4.64 -11.14 -25.35
N GLY A 200 -4.67 -12.45 -25.13
CA GLY A 200 -4.50 -13.45 -26.18
C GLY A 200 -5.55 -13.35 -27.28
N LYS A 201 -6.80 -13.01 -26.93
CA LYS A 201 -7.89 -12.79 -27.89
C LYS A 201 -7.84 -11.44 -28.60
N GLY A 202 -6.91 -10.55 -28.24
CA GLY A 202 -6.75 -9.23 -28.87
C GLY A 202 -7.65 -8.13 -28.30
N GLY A 203 -8.18 -8.29 -27.08
CA GLY A 203 -8.93 -7.22 -26.40
C GLY A 203 -10.29 -6.92 -27.03
N ILE A 204 -11.04 -7.96 -27.40
CA ILE A 204 -12.45 -7.82 -27.79
C ILE A 204 -13.28 -7.82 -26.50
N SER A 205 -13.52 -6.65 -25.94
CA SER A 205 -14.60 -6.41 -24.99
C SER A 205 -15.20 -5.02 -25.23
#